data_AF-A0A672KBL8-F1
#
_entry.id   AF-A0A672KBL8-F1
#
_cell.length_a   1.000
_cell.length_b   1.000
_cell.length_c   1.000
_cell.angle_alpha   90.00
_cell.angle_beta   90.00
_cell.angle_gamma   90.00
#
_symmetry.space_group_name_H-M   'P 1'
#
loop_
_entity.id
_entity.type
_entity.pdbx_description
1 polymer ?
#
loop_
_entity_poly.entity_id
_entity_poly.type
_entity_poly.pdbx_seq_one_letter_code
_entity_poly.pdbx_strand_id
1 'polypeptide(L)' 'MCAGPFTDVVTTSLKLRNPSDRRVCFKVKTTAPRRYCVRPNSGVIDPGASVSISGETRCS' A
#
# COMPACT_ATOMS: atom_id res chain seq x y z
N MET A 1 -14.85 -17.39 25.85
CA MET A 1 -15.37 -16.00 25.82
C MET A 1 -14.80 -15.35 24.57
N CYS A 2 -15.52 -15.49 23.46
CA CYS A 2 -15.09 -15.01 22.14
C CYS A 2 -15.57 -13.55 22.01
N ALA A 3 -14.67 -12.59 22.18
CA ALA A 3 -14.95 -11.19 21.89
C ALA A 3 -14.91 -10.99 20.36
N GLY A 4 -16.08 -10.86 19.73
CA GLY A 4 -16.17 -10.16 18.43
C GLY A 4 -16.00 -8.65 18.67
N PRO A 5 -15.46 -7.87 17.71
CA PRO A 5 -15.83 -7.91 16.29
C PRO A 5 -14.65 -7.93 15.29
N PHE A 6 -14.83 -8.54 14.12
CA PHE A 6 -13.94 -8.45 12.95
C PHE A 6 -14.05 -7.06 12.28
N THR A 7 -13.70 -5.99 12.99
CA THR A 7 -13.65 -4.62 12.44
C THR A 7 -12.26 -4.00 12.56
N ASP A 8 -11.22 -4.83 12.70
CA ASP A 8 -9.85 -4.33 12.77
C ASP A 8 -9.38 -3.89 11.38
N VAL A 9 -9.12 -2.59 11.24
CA VAL A 9 -8.54 -2.02 10.02
C VAL A 9 -7.05 -2.35 10.05
N VAL A 10 -6.68 -3.42 9.35
CA VAL A 10 -5.28 -3.85 9.24
C VAL A 10 -4.56 -2.90 8.29
N THR A 11 -3.72 -2.03 8.86
CA THR A 11 -2.87 -1.12 8.09
C THR A 11 -1.56 -1.80 7.74
N THR A 12 -1.26 -1.92 6.45
CA THR A 12 -0.01 -2.48 5.93
C THR A 12 0.79 -1.39 5.22
N SER A 13 2.03 -1.19 5.63
CA SER A 13 2.95 -0.25 4.97
C SER A 13 3.90 -1.00 4.04
N LEU A 14 3.84 -0.72 2.74
CA LEU A 14 4.83 -1.16 1.75
C LEU A 14 5.82 -0.04 1.48
N LYS A 15 7.12 -0.33 1.50
CA LYS A 15 8.17 0.62 1.12
C LYS A 15 8.75 0.19 -0.23
N LEU A 16 8.63 1.06 -1.23
CA LEU A 16 9.30 0.91 -2.51
C LEU A 16 10.51 1.83 -2.54
N ARG A 17 11.67 1.28 -2.91
CA ARG A 17 12.90 2.04 -3.11
C ARG A 17 13.33 1.87 -4.56
N ASN A 18 13.72 2.98 -5.19
CA ASN A 18 14.28 2.95 -6.54
C ASN A 18 15.81 2.96 -6.46
N PRO A 19 16.49 1.83 -6.74
CA PRO A 19 17.95 1.77 -6.79
C PRO A 19 18.53 2.28 -8.12
N SER A 20 17.71 2.63 -9.10
CA SER A 20 18.18 3.08 -10.43
C SER A 20 18.37 4.59 -10.51
N ASP A 21 19.25 5.03 -11.41
CA ASP A 21 19.51 6.44 -11.73
C ASP A 21 18.48 7.06 -12.70
N ARG A 22 17.32 6.41 -12.88
CA ARG A 22 16.22 6.87 -13.73
C ARG A 22 14.92 6.94 -12.95
N ARG A 23 14.01 7.83 -13.38
CA ARG A 23 12.66 7.93 -12.83
C ARG A 23 11.86 6.66 -13.14
N VAL A 24 11.28 6.05 -12.10
CA VAL A 24 10.48 4.83 -12.23
C VAL A 24 9.02 5.14 -11.86
N CYS A 25 8.11 4.89 -12.80
CA CYS A 25 6.68 4.99 -12.54
C CYS A 25 6.16 3.68 -11.94
N PHE A 26 5.43 3.74 -10.83
CA PHE A 26 4.79 2.57 -10.23
C PHE A 26 3.27 2.70 -10.26
N LYS A 27 2.58 1.57 -10.45
CA LYS A 27 1.13 1.46 -10.35
C LYS A 27 0.78 0.25 -9.50
N VAL A 28 0.19 0.51 -8.35
CA VAL A 28 -0.32 -0.51 -7.46
C VAL A 28 -1.66 -0.98 -8.00
N LYS A 29 -1.83 -2.30 -8.09
CA LYS A 29 -3.11 -2.94 -8.37
C LYS A 29 -3.34 -3.93 -7.26
N THR A 30 -4.37 -3.71 -6.46
CA THR A 30 -4.74 -4.65 -5.40
C THR A 30 -5.79 -5.62 -5.94
N THR A 31 -5.74 -6.88 -5.51
CA THR A 31 -6.70 -7.93 -5.94
C THR A 31 -8.07 -7.78 -5.27
N ALA A 32 -8.16 -6.95 -4.22
CA ALA A 32 -9.41 -6.67 -3.49
C ALA A 32 -9.65 -5.15 -3.30
N PRO A 33 -9.85 -4.37 -4.38
CA PRO A 33 -10.00 -2.90 -4.31
C PRO A 33 -11.21 -2.45 -3.50
N ARG A 34 -12.21 -3.32 -3.32
CA ARG A 34 -13.38 -3.08 -2.47
C ARG A 34 -13.08 -3.19 -0.97
N ARG A 35 -12.06 -3.96 -0.57
CA ARG A 35 -11.73 -4.23 0.85
C ARG A 35 -10.46 -3.51 1.33
N TYR A 36 -9.64 -3.06 0.38
CA TYR A 36 -8.34 -2.44 0.64
C TYR A 36 -8.30 -1.04 0.04
N CYS A 37 -8.16 -0.01 0.88
CA CYS A 37 -7.90 1.36 0.44
C CYS A 37 -6.38 1.57 0.43
N VAL A 38 -5.79 1.74 -0.75
CA VAL A 38 -4.34 1.91 -0.92
C VAL A 38 -4.02 3.32 -1.40
N ARG A 39 -3.10 3.99 -0.70
CA ARG A 39 -2.65 5.35 -1.00
C ARG A 39 -1.11 5.42 -0.84
N PRO A 40 -0.36 5.95 -1.82
CA PRO A 40 -0.74 6.25 -3.20
C PRO A 40 -0.89 4.99 -4.07
N ASN A 41 -1.88 4.98 -4.98
CA ASN A 41 -2.12 3.84 -5.88
C ASN A 41 -1.27 3.90 -7.16
N SER A 42 -0.71 5.07 -7.48
CA SER A 42 0.23 5.27 -8.58
C SER A 42 1.10 6.49 -8.29
N GLY A 43 2.32 6.48 -8.78
CA GLY A 43 3.24 7.60 -8.62
C GLY A 43 4.53 7.41 -9.40
N VAL A 44 5.46 8.33 -9.21
CA VAL A 44 6.80 8.29 -9.79
C VAL A 44 7.80 8.34 -8.64
N ILE A 45 8.83 7.50 -8.70
CA ILE A 45 9.94 7.48 -7.75
C ILE A 45 11.16 8.02 -8.47
N ASP A 46 11.68 9.14 -8.00
CA ASP A 46 12.94 9.72 -8.46
C ASP A 46 14.13 8.78 -8.19
N PRO A 47 15.24 8.94 -8.93
CA PRO A 47 16.44 8.14 -8.70
C PRO A 47 16.95 8.28 -7.27
N GLY A 48 17.19 7.16 -6.59
CA GLY A 48 17.61 7.13 -5.19
C GLY A 48 16.50 7.45 -4.16
N ALA A 49 15.29 7.78 -4.60
CA ALA A 49 14.18 8.06 -3.72
C ALA A 49 13.47 6.77 -3.24
N SER A 50 12.67 6.91 -2.20
CA SER A 50 11.81 5.86 -1.68
C SER A 50 10.42 6.41 -1.38
N VAL A 51 9.40 5.56 -1.58
CA VAL A 51 8.00 5.89 -1.33
C VAL A 51 7.42 4.86 -0.38
N SER A 52 6.63 5.34 0.58
CA SER A 52 5.86 4.49 1.50
C SER A 52 4.41 4.48 1.05
N ILE A 53 3.89 3.31 0.72
CA ILE A 53 2.49 3.07 0.39
C ILE A 53 1.82 2.50 1.62
N SER A 54 0.72 3.10 2.02
CA SER A 54 -0.12 2.60 3.11
C SER A 54 -1.38 1.99 2.52
N GLY A 55 -1.64 0.74 2.87
CA GLY A 55 -2.86 0.01 2.53
C GLY A 55 -3.66 -0.28 3.80
N GLU A 56 -4.88 0.20 3.87
CA GLU A 56 -5.81 -0.11 4.95
C GLU A 56 -6.77 -1.19 4.48
N THR A 57 -6.82 -2.29 5.25
CA THR A 57 -7.61 -3.47 4.95
C THR A 57 -8.68 -3.63 6.00
N ARG A 58 -9.94 -3.72 5.60
CA ARG A 58 -10.98 -4.19 6.53
C ARG A 58 -11.01 -5.72 6.48
N CYS A 59 -10.49 -6.39 7.52
CA CYS A 59 -10.76 -7.81 7.72
C CYS A 59 -12.26 -7.96 8.07
N SER A 60 -12.94 -8.96 7.50
CA SER A 60 -14.36 -9.29 7.79
C SER A 60 -14.44 -10.68 8.38
#